data_AF-A0A076H8D7-F1
#
_entry.id   AF-A0A076H8D7-F1
#
_cell.length_a   1.000
_cell.length_b   1.000
_cell.length_c   1.000
_cell.angle_alpha   90.00
_cell.angle_beta   90.00
_cell.angle_gamma   90.00
#
_symmetry.space_group_name_H-M   'P 1'
#
loop_
_entity.id
_entity.type
_entity.pdbx_description
1 polymer ?
#
loop_
_entity_poly.entity_id
_entity_poly.type
_entity_poly.pdbx_seq_one_letter_code
_entity_poly.pdbx_strand_id
1 'polypeptide(L)'
;MRSILAATLTLAAVAQPAAAGIFTVKPGTIFYSQPEKSARFQLDLPEVRVHVPPLKDTQGFCQFKLMYKIADRDNPKLPKTAWTRCVATDTVILN
;
A
#
# COMPACT_ATOMS: atom_id res chain seq x y z
N MET A 1 -54.62 16.73 -7.18
CA MET A 1 -53.49 17.55 -7.67
C MET A 1 -52.26 17.23 -6.83
N ARG A 2 -51.16 16.88 -7.49
CA ARG A 2 -49.75 17.04 -7.08
C ARG A 2 -49.28 16.33 -5.79
N SER A 3 -48.98 15.05 -5.95
CA SER A 3 -47.90 14.36 -5.24
C SER A 3 -46.56 15.03 -5.53
N ILE A 4 -45.97 15.78 -4.60
CA ILE A 4 -44.54 16.12 -4.64
C ILE A 4 -44.05 16.36 -3.21
N LEU A 5 -43.21 15.46 -2.69
CA LEU A 5 -42.09 15.75 -1.78
C LEU A 5 -41.37 14.41 -1.57
N ALA A 6 -40.66 13.98 -2.61
CA ALA A 6 -39.22 14.20 -2.72
C ALA A 6 -38.47 13.19 -1.85
N ALA A 7 -38.25 12.05 -2.50
CA ALA A 7 -37.40 10.97 -2.04
C ALA A 7 -36.01 11.50 -1.70
N THR A 8 -35.71 11.62 -0.40
CA THR A 8 -34.34 11.69 0.09
C THR A 8 -33.74 10.29 0.02
N LEU A 9 -33.45 9.81 -1.20
CA LEU A 9 -32.43 8.77 -1.39
C LEU A 9 -31.11 9.40 -0.96
N THR A 10 -30.76 9.19 0.30
CA THR A 10 -29.40 9.37 0.77
C THR A 10 -28.51 8.47 -0.07
N LEU A 11 -27.75 9.08 -0.98
CA LEU A 11 -26.62 8.47 -1.67
C LEU A 11 -25.61 8.04 -0.59
N ALA A 12 -25.81 6.85 -0.03
CA ALA A 12 -24.72 6.10 0.56
C ALA A 12 -23.82 5.69 -0.60
N ALA A 13 -22.90 6.57 -0.97
CA ALA A 13 -21.80 6.24 -1.86
C ALA A 13 -21.07 5.06 -1.20
N VAL A 14 -21.32 3.86 -1.73
CA VAL A 14 -20.59 2.66 -1.33
C VAL A 14 -19.16 2.91 -1.81
N ALA A 15 -18.30 3.37 -0.90
CA ALA A 15 -16.86 3.33 -1.14
C ALA A 15 -16.52 1.84 -1.25
N GLN A 16 -16.38 1.35 -2.49
CA GLN A 16 -15.94 -0.01 -2.72
C GLN A 16 -14.61 -0.19 -1.98
N PRO A 17 -14.47 -1.22 -1.12
CA PRO A 17 -13.21 -1.46 -0.44
C PRO A 17 -12.14 -1.60 -1.52
N ALA A 18 -11.09 -0.77 -1.45
CA ALA A 18 -9.94 -0.89 -2.34
C ALA A 18 -9.47 -2.34 -2.30
N ALA A 19 -9.52 -3.03 -3.44
CA ALA A 19 -9.26 -4.46 -3.51
C ALA A 19 -7.88 -4.76 -2.91
N ALA A 20 -7.87 -5.57 -1.86
CA ALA A 20 -6.64 -6.06 -1.24
C ALA A 20 -5.88 -6.89 -2.29
N GLY A 21 -4.68 -6.46 -2.65
CA GLY A 21 -3.91 -7.08 -3.72
C GLY A 21 -2.41 -7.09 -3.44
N ILE A 22 -1.66 -7.92 -4.15
CA ILE A 22 -0.21 -8.00 -4.06
C ILE A 22 0.39 -7.41 -5.33
N PHE A 23 1.26 -6.42 -5.16
CA PHE A 23 1.83 -5.64 -6.25
C PHE A 23 3.35 -5.71 -6.23
N THR A 24 3.94 -5.73 -7.42
CA THR A 24 5.38 -5.51 -7.58
C THR A 24 5.66 -4.02 -7.42
N VAL A 25 6.68 -3.67 -6.65
CA VAL A 25 7.12 -2.27 -6.56
C VAL A 25 8.00 -1.91 -7.75
N LYS A 26 8.02 -0.63 -8.10
CA LYS A 26 8.88 -0.13 -9.17
C LYS A 26 10.35 -0.47 -8.89
N PRO A 27 11.14 -0.90 -9.89
CA PRO A 27 12.57 -1.11 -9.71
C PRO A 27 13.27 0.14 -9.13
N GLY A 28 14.19 -0.05 -8.20
CA GLY A 28 14.88 1.06 -7.51
C GLY A 28 14.05 1.75 -6.42
N THR A 29 12.87 1.23 -6.08
CA THR A 29 12.10 1.71 -4.92
C THR A 29 12.90 1.50 -3.64
N ILE A 30 13.17 2.60 -2.94
CA ILE A 30 13.86 2.58 -1.66
C ILE A 30 12.83 2.45 -0.54
N PHE A 31 13.09 1.55 0.40
CA PHE A 31 12.29 1.35 1.60
C PHE A 31 12.99 1.90 2.83
N TYR A 32 12.18 2.33 3.79
CA TYR A 32 12.62 2.96 5.02
C TYR A 32 11.90 2.36 6.23
N SER A 33 12.56 2.35 7.38
CA SER A 33 11.98 1.93 8.67
C SER A 33 11.02 2.97 9.27
N GLN A 34 11.13 4.23 8.83
CA GLN A 34 10.32 5.37 9.25
C GLN A 34 9.86 6.18 8.02
N PRO A 35 8.81 7.02 8.11
CA PRO A 35 8.31 7.83 7.00
C PRO A 35 9.22 9.03 6.68
N GLU A 36 10.52 8.79 6.54
CA GLU A 36 11.53 9.83 6.36
C GLU A 36 12.59 9.38 5.34
N LYS A 37 12.96 10.28 4.42
CA LYS A 37 14.01 10.04 3.43
C LYS A 37 15.38 10.29 4.06
N SER A 38 15.90 9.30 4.78
CA SER A 38 17.23 9.35 5.41
C SER A 38 17.98 8.05 5.21
N ALA A 39 19.28 8.14 4.92
CA ALA A 39 20.17 6.98 4.79
C ALA A 39 20.20 6.15 6.09
N ARG A 40 19.99 6.79 7.26
CA ARG A 40 19.89 6.11 8.55
C ARG A 40 18.70 5.16 8.64
N PHE A 41 17.60 5.49 7.98
CA PHE A 41 16.36 4.71 8.04
C PHE A 41 16.17 3.80 6.85
N GLN A 42 17.04 3.90 5.83
CA GLN A 42 17.00 3.07 4.64
C GLN A 42 17.18 1.60 5.00
N LEU A 43 16.32 0.77 4.43
CA LEU A 43 16.36 -0.68 4.58
C LEU A 43 17.01 -1.29 3.35
N ASP A 44 17.98 -2.17 3.59
CA ASP A 44 18.50 -3.06 2.55
C ASP A 44 17.61 -4.31 2.53
N LEU A 45 16.76 -4.41 1.52
CA LEU A 45 15.76 -5.48 1.39
C LEU A 45 16.02 -6.26 0.10
N PRO A 46 15.82 -7.59 0.11
CA PRO A 46 15.76 -8.36 -1.12
C PRO A 46 14.53 -7.93 -1.96
N GLU A 47 14.40 -8.51 -3.15
CA GLU A 47 13.23 -8.28 -4.00
C GLU A 47 11.94 -8.60 -3.23
N VAL A 48 11.07 -7.59 -3.12
CA VAL A 48 9.89 -7.63 -2.28
C VAL A 48 8.67 -7.12 -3.03
N ARG A 49 7.54 -7.79 -2.82
CA ARG A 49 6.22 -7.32 -3.26
C ARG A 49 5.51 -6.67 -2.08
N VAL A 50 4.51 -5.85 -2.35
CA VAL A 50 3.75 -5.16 -1.31
C VAL A 50 2.29 -5.54 -1.36
N HIS A 51 1.68 -5.65 -0.18
CA HIS A 51 0.23 -5.70 -0.08
C HIS A 51 -0.33 -4.29 -0.15
N VAL A 52 -1.29 -4.05 -1.04
CA VAL A 52 -2.05 -2.80 -1.14
C VAL A 52 -3.49 -3.03 -0.68
N PRO A 53 -4.22 -1.99 -0.22
CA PRO A 53 -3.77 -0.62 0.01
C PRO A 53 -2.69 -0.54 1.11
N PRO A 54 -1.95 0.58 1.22
CA PRO A 54 -1.02 0.78 2.32
C PRO A 54 -1.73 0.71 3.67
N LEU A 55 -1.01 0.27 4.70
CA LEU A 55 -1.51 0.21 6.07
C LEU A 55 -1.70 1.61 6.66
N LYS A 56 -0.80 2.53 6.30
CA LYS A 56 -0.78 3.93 6.77
C LYS A 56 -0.17 4.82 5.69
N ASP A 57 -0.61 6.08 5.66
CA ASP A 57 0.09 7.15 4.99
C ASP A 57 0.47 8.25 5.99
N THR A 58 1.62 8.89 5.77
CA THR A 58 2.02 10.10 6.49
C THR A 58 3.18 10.78 5.77
N GLN A 59 3.20 12.11 5.74
CA GLN A 59 4.31 12.91 5.17
C GLN A 59 4.72 12.53 3.73
N GLY A 60 3.77 12.02 2.93
CA GLY A 60 4.04 11.54 1.56
C GLY A 60 4.73 10.18 1.48
N PHE A 61 4.74 9.42 2.58
CA PHE A 61 5.17 8.03 2.65
C PHE A 61 3.99 7.12 2.96
N CYS A 62 4.04 5.91 2.40
CA CYS A 62 3.06 4.87 2.55
C CYS A 62 3.73 3.65 3.19
N GLN A 63 3.16 3.15 4.28
CA GLN A 63 3.61 1.94 4.94
C GLN A 63 2.91 0.74 4.31
N PHE A 64 3.69 -0.20 3.77
CA PHE A 64 3.16 -1.41 3.18
C PHE A 64 3.54 -2.65 3.98
N LYS A 65 2.72 -3.69 3.90
CA LYS A 65 3.11 -5.04 4.31
C LYS A 65 4.00 -5.64 3.23
N LEU A 66 5.16 -6.14 3.63
CA LEU A 66 6.18 -6.70 2.76
C LEU A 66 5.95 -8.19 2.52
N MET A 67 5.95 -8.60 1.25
CA MET A 67 5.77 -9.97 0.78
C MET A 67 7.07 -10.44 0.12
N TYR A 68 7.82 -11.28 0.83
CA TYR A 68 9.08 -11.84 0.36
C TYR A 68 8.88 -13.10 -0.49
N LYS A 69 9.89 -13.45 -1.28
CA LYS A 69 9.97 -14.75 -1.95
C LYS A 69 10.09 -15.88 -0.91
N ILE A 70 9.75 -17.11 -1.31
CA ILE A 70 9.77 -18.29 -0.43
C ILE A 70 11.14 -18.47 0.24
N ALA A 71 12.24 -18.19 -0.47
CA ALA A 71 13.61 -18.29 0.05
C ALA A 71 13.88 -17.35 1.26
N ASP A 72 13.21 -16.20 1.30
CA ASP A 72 13.45 -15.15 2.31
C ASP A 72 12.31 -15.04 3.33
N ARG A 73 11.19 -15.73 3.10
CA ARG A 73 9.92 -15.54 3.84
C ARG A 73 10.06 -15.74 5.34
N ASP A 74 10.83 -16.74 5.74
CA ASP A 74 10.93 -17.17 7.14
C ASP A 74 12.16 -16.55 7.84
N ASN A 75 12.82 -15.57 7.22
CA ASN A 75 13.97 -14.87 7.80
C ASN A 75 13.50 -13.86 8.89
N PRO A 76 13.85 -14.07 10.17
CA PRO A 76 13.40 -13.21 11.27
C PRO A 76 14.03 -11.82 11.28
N LYS A 77 15.11 -11.61 10.51
CA LYS A 77 15.79 -10.31 10.42
C LYS A 77 15.10 -9.35 9.45
N LEU A 78 14.20 -9.85 8.60
CA LEU A 78 13.51 -9.03 7.63
C LEU A 78 12.24 -8.40 8.24
N PRO A 79 12.02 -7.09 8.05
CA PRO A 79 10.85 -6.43 8.60
C PRO A 79 9.58 -6.90 7.90
N LYS A 80 8.46 -6.96 8.63
CA LYS A 80 7.14 -7.30 8.05
C LYS A 80 6.49 -6.14 7.30
N THR A 81 6.94 -4.92 7.58
CA THR A 81 6.42 -3.69 6.98
C THR A 81 7.54 -2.70 6.73
N ALA A 82 7.41 -1.86 5.72
CA ALA A 82 8.31 -0.73 5.51
C ALA A 82 7.58 0.44 4.87
N TRP A 83 8.17 1.62 5.02
CA TRP A 83 7.74 2.85 4.39
C TRP A 83 8.41 3.04 3.05
N THR A 84 7.68 3.55 2.07
CA THR A 84 8.26 4.08 0.83
C THR A 84 7.44 5.28 0.36
N ARG A 85 7.92 6.01 -0.64
CA ARG A 85 7.14 7.11 -1.23
C ARG A 85 5.87 6.53 -1.86
N CYS A 86 4.72 7.14 -1.60
CA CYS A 86 3.43 6.61 -2.08
C CYS A 86 3.33 6.46 -3.61
N VAL A 87 4.16 7.17 -4.38
CA VAL A 87 4.25 7.08 -5.85
C VAL A 87 4.97 5.83 -6.38
N ALA A 88 5.39 4.90 -5.51
CA ALA A 88 6.25 3.78 -5.88
C ALA A 88 5.52 2.47 -6.30
N THR A 89 4.18 2.43 -6.25
CA THR A 89 3.41 1.26 -6.70
C THR A 89 3.01 1.42 -8.17
N ASP A 90 3.84 0.93 -9.09
CA ASP A 90 3.50 0.83 -10.51
C ASP A 90 3.01 -0.59 -10.86
N THR A 91 1.87 -0.64 -11.56
CA THR A 91 1.22 -1.76 -12.30
C THR A 91 0.53 -2.90 -11.52
N VAL A 92 -0.79 -2.97 -11.73
CA VAL A 92 -1.64 -4.17 -11.52
C VAL A 92 -1.17 -5.26 -12.47
N ILE A 93 -0.78 -6.43 -11.95
CA ILE A 93 -0.72 -7.65 -12.77
C ILE A 93 -2.10 -8.29 -12.66
N LEU A 94 -2.93 -8.10 -13.68
CA LEU A 94 -4.16 -8.89 -13.85
C LEU A 94 -3.72 -10.25 -14.41
N ASN A 95 -3.96 -11.32 -13.67
CA ASN A 95 -3.92 -12.68 -14.20
C ASN A 95 -5.16 -12.95 -15.05
#